data_AF-A0A946DPA8-F1
#
_entry.id   AF-A0A946DPA8-F1
#
_cell.length_a   1.000
_cell.length_b   1.000
_cell.length_c   1.000
_cell.angle_alpha   90.00
_cell.angle_beta   90.00
_cell.angle_gamma   90.00
#
_symmetry.space_group_name_H-M   'P 1'
#
loop_
_entity.id
_entity.type
_entity.pdbx_description
1 polymer ?
#
loop_
_entity_poly.entity_id
_entity_poly.type
_entity_poly.pdbx_seq_one_letter_code
_entity_poly.pdbx_strand_id
1 'polypeptide(L)'
;MSRSFLRISCPQQLPWGNMPRIIWLNYEKSPHPEAVSHPANEDDARIVLELLGRPPAERLRIAERFRDFVKRQKTLPLFCRETIPCRRQTGLYYLIPWRLAKWLSHVLRTTNPILQRTMSRLQVWLDVRSRSVSVVSAKPTGCGSWDETQVFAQPMSH
;
A
#
# COMPACT_ATOMS: atom_id res chain seq x y z
N MET A 1 -31.00 -9.48 -2.47
CA MET A 1 -30.13 -9.02 -1.36
C MET A 1 -28.96 -9.98 -1.23
N SER A 2 -27.77 -9.62 -1.72
CA SER A 2 -26.62 -10.52 -1.79
C SER A 2 -25.59 -10.13 -0.72
N ARG A 3 -25.27 -11.07 0.19
CA ARG A 3 -24.33 -10.88 1.31
C ARG A 3 -22.92 -11.24 0.85
N SER A 4 -22.02 -10.26 0.75
CA SER A 4 -20.60 -10.47 0.42
C SER A 4 -19.81 -10.86 1.68
N PHE A 5 -19.38 -12.11 1.77
CA PHE A 5 -18.40 -12.56 2.76
C PHE A 5 -16.98 -12.41 2.20
N LEU A 6 -16.15 -11.62 2.87
CA LEU A 6 -14.69 -11.59 2.66
C LEU A 6 -14.08 -12.80 3.37
N ARG A 7 -13.39 -13.67 2.64
CA ARG A 7 -12.61 -14.78 3.20
C ARG A 7 -11.13 -14.54 2.91
N ILE A 8 -10.32 -14.54 3.97
CA ILE A 8 -8.86 -14.38 3.92
C ILE A 8 -8.24 -15.77 3.91
N SER A 9 -7.34 -16.03 2.97
CA SER A 9 -6.38 -17.13 3.07
C SER A 9 -5.00 -16.51 3.24
N CYS A 10 -4.41 -16.69 4.41
CA CYS A 10 -3.07 -16.24 4.75
C CYS A 10 -2.14 -17.45 4.64
N PRO A 11 -1.16 -17.50 3.70
CA PRO A 11 -0.09 -18.47 3.80
C PRO A 11 1.00 -17.94 4.74
N GLN A 12 1.58 -18.90 5.48
CA GLN A 12 2.54 -18.74 6.58
C GLN A 12 3.74 -17.85 6.26
N GLN A 13 4.18 -17.12 7.30
CA GLN A 13 5.35 -16.25 7.34
C GLN A 13 6.65 -17.08 7.35
N LEU A 14 7.58 -16.77 6.44
CA LEU A 14 8.98 -17.19 6.49
C LEU A 14 9.88 -15.97 6.81
N PRO A 15 11.03 -16.15 7.47
CA PRO A 15 11.88 -15.07 7.96
C PRO A 15 12.83 -14.61 6.85
N TRP A 16 12.41 -13.65 6.02
CA TRP A 16 13.25 -13.05 4.97
C TRP A 16 13.13 -11.53 5.04
N GLY A 17 14.28 -10.86 5.15
CA GLY A 17 14.38 -9.41 5.24
C GLY A 17 13.59 -8.70 4.13
N ASN A 18 12.88 -7.63 4.52
CA ASN A 18 12.30 -6.60 3.67
C ASN A 18 11.64 -7.08 2.35
N MET A 19 10.92 -8.21 2.37
CA MET A 19 10.15 -8.61 1.20
C MET A 19 9.14 -7.51 0.82
N PRO A 20 8.99 -7.19 -0.48
CA PRO A 20 8.03 -6.19 -0.91
C PRO A 20 6.64 -6.63 -0.49
N ARG A 21 6.04 -5.87 0.43
CA ARG A 21 4.69 -6.13 0.90
C ARG A 21 3.72 -5.84 -0.24
N ILE A 22 2.84 -6.79 -0.52
CA ILE A 22 1.82 -6.67 -1.56
C ILE A 22 0.43 -6.56 -0.94
N ILE A 23 -0.40 -5.67 -1.49
CA ILE A 23 -1.85 -5.67 -1.29
C ILE A 23 -2.55 -6.01 -2.60
N TRP A 24 -3.53 -6.90 -2.56
CA TRP A 24 -4.32 -7.22 -3.75
C TRP A 24 -5.47 -6.24 -3.92
N LEU A 25 -5.43 -5.48 -5.01
CA LEU A 25 -6.49 -4.58 -5.44
C LEU A 25 -7.44 -5.34 -6.37
N ASN A 26 -8.60 -5.69 -5.85
CA ASN A 26 -9.65 -6.40 -6.60
C ASN A 26 -10.81 -5.45 -6.89
N TYR A 27 -11.38 -5.58 -8.08
CA TYR A 27 -12.65 -4.98 -8.45
C TYR A 27 -13.49 -6.06 -9.14
N GLU A 28 -14.71 -6.27 -8.62
CA GLU A 28 -15.60 -7.39 -8.96
C GLU A 28 -14.99 -8.79 -8.74
N LYS A 29 -15.83 -9.84 -8.82
CA LYS A 29 -15.41 -11.24 -8.72
C LYS A 29 -15.54 -11.93 -10.08
N SER A 30 -14.55 -12.74 -10.47
CA SER A 30 -14.67 -13.61 -11.65
C SER A 30 -15.91 -14.52 -11.51
N PRO A 31 -16.71 -14.72 -12.59
CA PRO A 31 -16.41 -14.43 -14.00
C PRO A 31 -16.91 -13.07 -14.51
N HIS A 32 -17.15 -12.07 -13.65
CA HIS A 32 -17.66 -10.77 -14.08
C HIS A 32 -16.79 -10.12 -15.18
N PRO A 33 -17.35 -9.53 -16.24
CA PRO A 33 -16.58 -8.97 -17.36
C PRO A 33 -15.65 -7.81 -16.94
N GLU A 34 -16.00 -7.10 -15.88
CA GLU A 34 -15.18 -6.03 -15.29
C GLU A 34 -14.18 -6.52 -14.23
N ALA A 35 -14.12 -7.83 -13.95
CA ALA A 35 -13.20 -8.37 -12.97
C ALA A 35 -11.74 -7.96 -13.28
N VAL A 36 -11.06 -7.48 -12.25
CA VAL A 36 -9.63 -7.13 -12.31
C VAL A 36 -8.98 -7.30 -10.94
N SER A 37 -7.80 -7.92 -10.97
CA SER A 37 -6.92 -8.10 -9.81
C SER A 37 -5.55 -7.52 -10.13
N HIS A 38 -5.07 -6.61 -9.30
CA HIS A 38 -3.74 -6.01 -9.40
C HIS A 38 -2.96 -6.22 -8.10
N PRO A 39 -1.77 -6.86 -8.14
CA PRO A 39 -0.86 -6.89 -6.99
C PRO A 39 -0.21 -5.50 -6.86
N ALA A 40 -0.58 -4.75 -5.83
CA ALA A 40 -0.04 -3.42 -5.57
C ALA A 40 1.08 -3.48 -4.54
N ASN A 41 2.19 -2.82 -4.86
CA ASN A 41 3.24 -2.50 -3.90
C ASN A 41 2.92 -1.20 -3.12
N GLU A 42 3.89 -0.71 -2.36
CA GLU A 42 3.72 0.51 -1.56
C GLU A 42 3.51 1.78 -2.41
N ASP A 43 4.25 1.92 -3.51
CA ASP A 43 4.12 3.09 -4.38
C ASP A 43 2.81 3.07 -5.18
N ASP A 44 2.35 1.89 -5.61
CA ASP A 44 1.02 1.68 -6.16
C ASP A 44 -0.05 2.15 -5.16
N ALA A 45 0.06 1.75 -3.89
CA ALA A 45 -0.91 2.11 -2.86
C ALA A 45 -0.92 3.63 -2.60
N ARG A 46 0.25 4.27 -2.58
CA ARG A 46 0.38 5.73 -2.43
C ARG A 46 -0.22 6.49 -3.60
N ILE A 47 0.08 6.11 -4.84
CA ILE A 47 -0.49 6.81 -6.01
C ILE A 47 -2.00 6.60 -6.08
N VAL A 48 -2.51 5.42 -5.71
CA VAL A 48 -3.95 5.17 -5.63
C VAL A 48 -4.61 6.10 -4.61
N LEU A 49 -4.05 6.26 -3.42
CA LEU A 49 -4.56 7.20 -2.42
C LEU A 49 -4.53 8.65 -2.90
N GLU A 50 -3.43 9.08 -3.52
CA GLU A 50 -3.33 10.41 -4.12
C GLU A 50 -4.44 10.67 -5.15
N LEU A 51 -4.76 9.69 -6.00
CA LEU A 51 -5.80 9.81 -7.02
C LEU A 51 -7.20 9.75 -6.44
N LEU A 52 -7.45 8.91 -5.42
CA LEU A 52 -8.75 8.81 -4.75
C LEU A 52 -9.07 10.05 -3.90
N GLY A 53 -8.05 10.73 -3.39
CA GLY A 53 -8.20 11.99 -2.64
C GLY A 53 -8.54 13.21 -3.50
N ARG A 54 -8.53 13.09 -4.84
CA ARG A 54 -8.83 14.22 -5.74
C ARG A 54 -10.32 14.58 -5.77
N PRO A 55 -10.66 15.84 -6.15
CA PRO A 55 -12.05 16.25 -6.33
C PRO A 55 -12.82 15.33 -7.29
N PRO A 56 -14.13 15.10 -7.07
CA PRO A 56 -14.93 14.17 -7.87
C PRO A 56 -14.85 14.39 -9.39
N ALA A 57 -14.93 15.65 -9.84
CA ALA A 57 -14.84 16.00 -11.26
C ALA A 57 -13.49 15.59 -11.87
N GLU A 58 -12.40 15.75 -11.12
CA GLU A 58 -11.06 15.38 -11.57
C GLU A 58 -10.89 13.86 -11.61
N ARG A 59 -11.39 13.14 -10.60
CA ARG A 59 -11.39 11.67 -10.57
C ARG A 59 -12.09 11.07 -11.78
N LEU A 60 -13.24 11.64 -12.17
CA LEU A 60 -13.98 11.19 -13.34
C LEU A 60 -13.17 11.39 -14.63
N ARG A 61 -12.58 12.56 -14.83
CA ARG A 61 -11.71 12.85 -16.00
C ARG A 61 -10.52 11.88 -16.07
N ILE A 62 -9.89 11.61 -14.93
CA ILE A 62 -8.77 10.66 -14.84
C ILE A 62 -9.24 9.23 -15.18
N ALA A 63 -10.40 8.82 -14.64
CA ALA A 63 -10.97 7.51 -14.91
C ALA A 63 -11.26 7.29 -16.40
N GLU A 64 -11.80 8.31 -17.07
CA GLU A 64 -12.05 8.29 -18.52
C GLU A 64 -10.75 8.16 -19.31
N ARG A 65 -9.72 8.93 -18.96
CA ARG A 65 -8.40 8.81 -19.60
C ARG A 65 -7.82 7.41 -19.46
N PHE A 66 -7.92 6.79 -18.27
CA PHE A 66 -7.48 5.41 -18.07
C PHE A 66 -8.32 4.41 -18.85
N ARG A 67 -9.65 4.61 -18.91
CA ARG A 67 -10.55 3.75 -19.68
C ARG A 67 -10.17 3.74 -21.16
N ASP A 68 -9.92 4.91 -21.75
CA ASP A 68 -9.57 5.02 -23.16
C ASP A 68 -8.17 4.49 -23.45
N PHE A 69 -7.23 4.69 -22.54
CA PHE A 69 -5.93 4.03 -22.62
C PHE A 69 -6.07 2.50 -22.61
N VAL A 70 -6.80 1.94 -21.64
CA VAL A 70 -6.99 0.49 -21.53
C VAL A 70 -7.67 -0.07 -22.76
N LYS A 71 -8.66 0.63 -23.33
CA LYS A 71 -9.30 0.23 -24.60
C LYS A 71 -8.28 0.11 -25.74
N ARG A 72 -7.40 1.10 -25.91
CA ARG A 72 -6.35 1.08 -26.96
C ARG A 72 -5.39 -0.10 -26.80
N GLN A 73 -5.18 -0.56 -25.57
CA GLN A 73 -4.27 -1.67 -25.29
C GLN A 73 -4.92 -3.06 -25.29
N LYS A 74 -6.25 -3.17 -25.35
CA LYS A 74 -6.96 -4.47 -25.26
C LYS A 74 -6.55 -5.43 -26.38
N THR A 75 -6.29 -4.91 -27.57
CA THR A 75 -5.89 -5.68 -28.76
C THR A 75 -4.40 -6.04 -28.76
N LEU A 76 -3.60 -5.44 -27.87
CA LEU A 76 -2.17 -5.69 -27.80
C LEU A 76 -1.85 -6.92 -26.94
N PRO A 77 -0.82 -7.70 -27.32
CA PRO A 77 -0.23 -8.71 -26.45
C PRO A 77 0.22 -8.14 -25.11
N LEU A 78 0.18 -8.93 -24.05
CA LEU A 78 0.47 -8.47 -22.68
C LEU A 78 1.83 -7.78 -22.53
N PHE A 79 2.86 -8.27 -23.23
CA PHE A 79 4.21 -7.72 -23.20
C PHE A 79 4.37 -6.41 -23.98
N CYS A 80 3.42 -6.08 -24.87
CA CYS A 80 3.38 -4.81 -25.60
C CYS A 80 2.57 -3.73 -24.88
N ARG A 81 1.96 -4.03 -23.72
CA ARG A 81 1.11 -3.08 -23.01
C ARG A 81 1.96 -2.08 -22.23
N GLU A 82 2.02 -0.87 -22.76
CA GLU A 82 2.73 0.26 -22.18
C GLU A 82 2.17 0.68 -20.81
N THR A 83 2.99 1.43 -20.07
CA THR A 83 2.58 2.11 -18.84
C THR A 83 2.10 3.53 -19.14
N ILE A 84 1.29 4.11 -18.25
CA ILE A 84 0.82 5.49 -18.37
C ILE A 84 1.61 6.39 -17.43
N PRO A 85 2.28 7.45 -17.92
CA PRO A 85 2.87 8.44 -17.05
C PRO A 85 1.77 9.23 -16.33
N CYS A 86 1.80 9.21 -15.00
CA CYS A 86 0.91 9.96 -14.13
C CYS A 86 1.71 10.90 -13.24
N ARG A 87 1.38 12.19 -13.28
CA ARG A 87 2.05 13.21 -12.46
C ARG A 87 1.57 13.11 -11.01
N ARG A 88 2.52 12.96 -10.09
CA ARG A 88 2.31 12.99 -8.64
C ARG A 88 2.19 14.42 -8.14
N GLN A 89 1.71 14.58 -6.91
CA GLN A 89 1.70 15.89 -6.24
C GLN A 89 3.11 16.47 -6.05
N THR A 90 4.12 15.61 -5.91
CA THR A 90 5.53 16.01 -5.81
C THR A 90 6.11 16.59 -7.11
N GLY A 91 5.35 16.55 -8.20
CA GLY A 91 5.80 17.00 -9.53
C GLY A 91 6.48 15.92 -10.35
N LEU A 92 6.91 14.80 -9.75
CA LEU A 92 7.49 13.66 -10.45
C LEU A 92 6.43 12.79 -11.15
N TYR A 93 6.86 11.95 -12.08
CA TYR A 93 6.01 10.98 -12.76
C TYR A 93 6.06 9.60 -12.09
N TYR A 94 4.90 8.99 -11.97
CA TYR A 94 4.72 7.58 -11.66
C TYR A 94 4.20 6.84 -12.89
N LEU A 95 4.80 5.71 -13.24
CA LEU A 95 4.39 4.91 -14.39
C LEU A 95 3.32 3.91 -13.96
N ILE A 96 2.06 4.17 -14.32
CA ILE A 96 0.92 3.33 -13.96
C ILE A 96 0.87 2.12 -14.90
N PRO A 97 0.97 0.87 -14.39
CA PRO A 97 0.80 -0.33 -15.19
C PRO A 97 -0.62 -0.46 -15.74
N TRP A 98 -0.78 -1.11 -16.89
CA TRP A 98 -2.08 -1.26 -17.55
C TRP A 98 -3.15 -1.91 -16.65
N ARG A 99 -2.77 -2.88 -15.80
CA ARG A 99 -3.69 -3.55 -14.86
C ARG A 99 -4.20 -2.58 -13.79
N LEU A 100 -3.30 -1.77 -13.25
CA LEU A 100 -3.65 -0.73 -12.29
C LEU A 100 -4.52 0.34 -12.95
N ALA A 101 -4.21 0.75 -14.18
CA ALA A 101 -5.04 1.68 -14.94
C ALA A 101 -6.46 1.13 -15.16
N LYS A 102 -6.60 -0.17 -15.50
CA LYS A 102 -7.91 -0.83 -15.60
C LYS A 102 -8.65 -0.74 -14.27
N TRP A 103 -8.02 -1.13 -13.16
CA TRP A 103 -8.62 -1.06 -11.83
C TRP A 103 -9.05 0.38 -11.46
N LEU A 104 -8.18 1.36 -11.67
CA LEU A 104 -8.44 2.79 -11.41
C LEU A 104 -9.60 3.32 -12.26
N SER A 105 -9.72 2.90 -13.52
CA SER A 105 -10.81 3.33 -14.40
C SER A 105 -12.21 2.95 -13.88
N HIS A 106 -12.29 1.90 -13.07
CA HIS A 106 -13.52 1.49 -12.39
C HIS A 106 -13.67 2.19 -11.05
N VAL A 107 -12.68 2.10 -10.17
CA VAL A 107 -12.80 2.57 -8.78
C VAL A 107 -12.93 4.08 -8.66
N LEU A 108 -12.27 4.87 -9.51
CA LEU A 108 -12.37 6.33 -9.47
C LEU A 108 -13.80 6.85 -9.74
N ARG A 109 -14.64 6.05 -10.39
CA ARG A 109 -16.05 6.36 -10.71
C ARG A 109 -17.04 5.94 -9.63
N THR A 110 -16.57 5.24 -8.59
CA THR A 110 -17.44 4.71 -7.54
C THR A 110 -17.97 5.79 -6.61
N THR A 111 -19.06 5.45 -5.91
CA THR A 111 -19.72 6.32 -4.93
C THR A 111 -18.91 6.42 -3.63
N ASN A 112 -19.20 7.47 -2.85
CA ASN A 112 -18.51 7.79 -1.59
C ASN A 112 -18.28 6.58 -0.64
N PRO A 113 -19.26 5.69 -0.34
CA PRO A 113 -19.01 4.63 0.63
C PRO A 113 -17.95 3.60 0.19
N ILE A 114 -17.90 3.26 -1.10
CA ILE A 114 -16.91 2.31 -1.64
C ILE A 114 -15.53 2.95 -1.66
N LEU A 115 -15.48 4.22 -2.07
CA LEU A 115 -14.25 4.98 -2.13
C LEU A 115 -13.63 5.15 -0.73
N GLN A 116 -14.42 5.59 0.25
CA GLN A 116 -13.94 5.77 1.63
C GLN A 116 -13.41 4.46 2.21
N ARG A 117 -14.14 3.35 2.05
CA ARG A 117 -13.67 2.02 2.48
C ARG A 117 -12.34 1.65 1.82
N THR A 118 -12.19 1.92 0.53
CA THR A 118 -10.97 1.62 -0.22
C THR A 118 -9.80 2.44 0.29
N MET A 119 -10.01 3.75 0.50
CA MET A 119 -9.00 4.65 1.07
C MET A 119 -8.59 4.22 2.49
N SER A 120 -9.55 3.97 3.38
CA SER A 120 -9.25 3.52 4.74
C SER A 120 -8.45 2.21 4.76
N ARG A 121 -8.79 1.24 3.90
CA ARG A 121 -8.06 -0.03 3.81
C ARG A 121 -6.62 0.18 3.35
N LEU A 122 -6.40 1.04 2.36
CA LEU A 122 -5.06 1.35 1.87
C LEU A 122 -4.24 2.10 2.92
N GLN A 123 -4.84 3.05 3.62
CA GLN A 123 -4.18 3.80 4.69
C GLN A 123 -3.76 2.88 5.84
N VAL A 124 -4.67 2.05 6.35
CA VAL A 124 -4.35 1.06 7.39
C VAL A 124 -3.24 0.12 6.92
N TRP A 125 -3.30 -0.34 5.67
CA TRP A 125 -2.25 -1.18 5.13
C TRP A 125 -0.91 -0.44 5.13
N LEU A 126 -0.82 0.80 4.67
CA LEU A 126 0.42 1.59 4.72
C LEU A 126 0.93 1.81 6.15
N ASP A 127 0.05 2.16 7.08
CA ASP A 127 0.40 2.51 8.47
C ASP A 127 0.97 1.33 9.27
N VAL A 128 0.52 0.09 9.00
CA VAL A 128 1.05 -1.11 9.65
C VAL A 128 2.57 -1.27 9.41
N ARG A 129 3.09 -0.76 8.28
CA ARG A 129 4.54 -0.75 8.02
C ARG A 129 5.24 0.32 8.85
N SER A 130 4.68 1.53 8.90
CA SER A 130 5.23 2.63 9.70
C SER A 130 5.41 2.23 11.16
N ARG A 131 4.42 1.50 11.72
CA ARG A 131 4.45 1.01 13.10
C ARG A 131 5.41 -0.15 13.35
N SER A 132 5.72 -0.97 12.33
CA SER A 132 6.69 -2.07 12.47
C SER A 132 8.13 -1.58 12.30
N VAL A 133 8.35 -0.49 11.57
CA VAL A 133 9.66 0.15 11.42
C VAL A 133 10.03 1.01 12.64
N SER A 134 9.05 1.62 13.32
CA SER A 134 9.30 2.48 14.48
C SER A 134 9.57 1.77 15.82
N VAL A 135 9.57 0.44 15.87
CA VAL A 135 9.95 -0.31 17.10
C VAL A 135 11.48 -0.47 17.25
N VAL A 136 12.28 -0.01 16.28
CA VAL A 136 13.76 -0.07 16.33
C VAL A 136 14.36 1.33 16.28
N SER A 137 13.98 2.21 17.20
CA SER A 137 14.80 3.40 17.52
C SER A 137 14.37 4.03 18.85
N ALA A 138 14.73 3.37 19.96
CA ALA A 138 14.92 4.03 21.24
C ALA A 138 16.06 3.32 22.01
N LYS A 139 17.24 3.94 21.97
CA LYS A 139 18.32 3.81 22.97
C LYS A 139 19.02 5.18 22.98
N PRO A 140 19.69 5.61 24.07
CA PRO A 140 19.84 5.02 25.41
C PRO A 140 19.67 6.05 26.57
N THR A 141 19.03 5.70 27.69
CA THR A 141 19.12 6.42 28.99
C THR A 141 18.35 5.61 30.03
N GLY A 142 18.81 5.31 31.24
CA GLY A 142 20.03 5.65 31.95
C GLY A 142 20.03 4.92 33.31
N CYS A 143 21.20 4.96 33.95
CA CYS A 143 21.44 4.90 35.40
C CYS A 143 20.32 4.34 36.30
N GLY A 144 20.55 3.14 36.85
CA GLY A 144 19.80 2.57 37.96
C GLY A 144 20.75 1.86 38.91
N SER A 145 21.19 2.58 39.93
CA SER A 145 21.92 2.11 41.11
C SER A 145 21.14 1.00 41.82
N TRP A 146 21.84 -0.08 42.22
CA TRP A 146 21.57 -0.81 43.45
C TRP A 146 22.91 -1.23 44.06
N ASP A 147 23.25 -0.60 45.18
CA ASP A 147 24.22 -1.07 46.16
C ASP A 147 23.82 -2.45 46.68
N GLU A 148 24.79 -3.37 46.83
CA GLU A 148 24.86 -4.29 47.97
C GLU A 148 26.24 -4.97 48.04
N THR A 149 27.06 -4.45 48.95
CA THR A 149 27.69 -5.20 50.06
C THR A 149 28.94 -6.08 49.82
N GLN A 150 30.06 -5.53 50.32
CA GLN A 150 31.21 -6.15 51.04
C GLN A 150 32.11 -7.18 50.34
N VAL A 151 33.43 -6.91 50.35
CA VAL A 151 34.41 -7.63 51.20
C VAL A 151 35.65 -6.74 51.42
N PHE A 152 36.07 -6.69 52.69
CA PHE A 152 37.31 -6.15 53.26
C PHE A 152 38.61 -6.47 52.49
N ALA A 153 39.55 -5.52 52.43
CA ALA A 153 40.90 -5.66 52.96
C ALA A 153 41.69 -4.33 52.89
N GLN A 154 42.57 -4.17 53.86
CA GLN A 154 43.17 -2.93 54.38
C GLN A 154 44.40 -2.39 53.60
N PRO A 155 44.91 -1.20 53.98
CA PRO A 155 45.86 -0.40 53.20
C PRO A 155 47.32 -0.66 53.58
N MET A 156 48.28 -0.31 52.72
CA MET A 156 49.55 0.26 53.16
C MET A 156 50.15 1.18 52.09
N SER A 157 50.42 2.39 52.56
CA SER A 157 51.25 3.45 52.00
C SER A 157 52.70 3.03 51.79
N HIS A 158 53.33 3.55 50.73
CA HIS A 158 54.58 4.31 50.78
C HIS A 158 54.78 5.11 49.49
#